data_AF-A0AAU9WUA9-F1
#
_entry.id   AF-A0AAU9WUA9-F1
#
_cell.length_a   1.000
_cell.length_b   1.000
_cell.length_c   1.000
_cell.angle_alpha   90.00
_cell.angle_beta   90.00
_cell.angle_gamma   90.00
#
_symmetry.space_group_name_H-M   'P 1'
#
loop_
_entity.id
_entity.type
_entity.pdbx_description
1 polymer ?
#
loop_
_entity_poly.entity_id
_entity_poly.type
_entity_poly.pdbx_seq_one_letter_code
_entity_poly.pdbx_strand_id
1 'polypeptide(L)'
;MGFFFPFLSLARFPPSLFTWLEGQCNNVLILNVSTILFQLILTNGNFKLQRTVKMVNTTGIRRGTRYMFSRDFRKRGVIHLSTYLKSYKVGDIVDIKVNGAVHKGMPYKVYHGKTGRIFNVTKRAVGVVVNKQVKGKILPKRINIRVEHIKHSKCRDDFLRRVKENEQKKKEAKESGGGKVDCKRKPAVPRTAHFVRTKRNTPETLEPIPYEFVV
;
A
#
# COMPACT_ATOMS: atom_id res chain seq x y z
N MET A 1 -9.59 62.51 0.88
CA MET A 1 -9.23 62.45 -0.55
C MET A 1 -8.31 61.26 -0.78
N GLY A 2 -8.59 60.41 -1.77
CA GLY A 2 -7.65 59.44 -2.35
C GLY A 2 -7.63 58.04 -1.75
N PHE A 3 -8.55 57.13 -2.16
CA PHE A 3 -8.32 56.02 -3.14
C PHE A 3 -7.32 54.95 -2.63
N PHE A 4 -7.73 53.92 -1.87
CA PHE A 4 -8.42 52.67 -2.28
C PHE A 4 -7.72 51.90 -3.42
N PHE A 5 -6.79 51.02 -3.06
CA PHE A 5 -6.21 49.98 -3.92
C PHE A 5 -7.11 48.74 -3.92
N PRO A 6 -7.61 48.24 -5.07
CA PRO A 6 -8.30 46.95 -5.10
C PRO A 6 -7.33 45.82 -5.50
N PHE A 7 -7.21 44.87 -4.58
CA PHE A 7 -7.35 43.43 -4.78
C PHE A 7 -7.36 42.93 -6.24
N LEU A 8 -6.25 42.33 -6.71
CA LEU A 8 -6.24 41.50 -7.91
C LEU A 8 -6.63 40.06 -7.50
N SER A 9 -7.84 39.65 -7.87
CA SER A 9 -8.39 38.32 -7.64
C SER A 9 -8.47 37.53 -8.94
N LEU A 10 -8.27 36.21 -8.83
CA LEU A 10 -8.76 35.16 -9.73
C LEU A 10 -8.33 35.16 -11.20
N ALA A 11 -7.45 34.22 -11.55
CA ALA A 11 -7.48 33.56 -12.86
C ALA A 11 -7.58 32.04 -12.65
N ARG A 12 -8.83 31.56 -12.67
CA ARG A 12 -9.19 30.18 -12.97
C ARG A 12 -8.91 29.94 -14.46
N PHE A 13 -8.19 28.87 -14.77
CA PHE A 13 -8.11 28.30 -16.12
C PHE A 13 -9.40 27.49 -16.43
N PRO A 14 -10.10 27.76 -17.54
CA PRO A 14 -10.93 26.77 -18.22
C PRO A 14 -10.33 26.32 -19.57
N PRO A 15 -10.51 25.05 -19.97
CA PRO A 15 -10.11 24.53 -21.27
C PRO A 15 -11.29 24.53 -22.26
N SER A 16 -11.19 25.27 -23.36
CA SER A 16 -12.07 25.09 -24.52
C SER A 16 -11.44 25.70 -25.79
N LEU A 17 -10.61 24.91 -26.48
CA LEU A 17 -10.26 25.16 -27.87
C LEU A 17 -11.40 24.60 -28.73
N PHE A 18 -12.41 25.44 -28.95
CA PHE A 18 -13.46 25.24 -29.94
C PHE A 18 -13.61 26.56 -30.69
N THR A 19 -12.74 26.79 -31.66
CA THR A 19 -12.88 27.89 -32.62
C THR A 19 -13.19 27.32 -33.98
N TRP A 20 -14.44 27.53 -34.32
CA TRP A 20 -15.09 27.43 -35.62
C TRP A 20 -14.38 28.36 -36.62
N LEU A 21 -14.02 27.83 -37.79
CA LEU A 21 -13.63 28.62 -38.96
C LEU A 21 -14.60 28.23 -40.07
N GLU A 22 -15.58 29.10 -40.25
CA GLU A 22 -16.57 29.09 -41.31
C GLU A 22 -15.85 29.44 -42.62
N GLY A 23 -15.93 28.54 -43.60
CA GLY A 23 -15.38 28.74 -44.94
C GLY A 23 -16.15 27.86 -45.91
N GLN A 24 -17.15 28.45 -46.57
CA GLN A 24 -17.97 27.79 -47.58
C GLN A 24 -17.12 27.43 -48.82
N CYS A 25 -17.18 26.16 -49.21
CA CYS A 25 -16.91 25.71 -50.58
C CYS A 25 -17.81 24.51 -50.90
N ASN A 26 -18.95 24.82 -51.53
CA ASN A 26 -19.66 24.11 -52.58
C ASN A 26 -19.65 22.57 -52.62
N ASN A 27 -20.87 22.03 -52.48
CA ASN A 27 -21.38 20.79 -53.10
C ASN A 27 -20.59 19.49 -52.92
N VAL A 28 -20.77 18.81 -51.79
CA VAL A 28 -20.87 17.35 -51.74
C VAL A 28 -21.87 16.96 -50.65
N LEU A 29 -22.99 16.36 -51.06
CA LEU A 29 -23.90 15.62 -50.16
C LEU A 29 -23.12 14.47 -49.51
N ILE A 30 -22.75 14.59 -48.23
CA ILE A 30 -22.31 13.45 -47.43
C ILE A 30 -23.51 13.00 -46.59
N LEU A 31 -24.30 12.10 -47.17
CA LEU A 31 -25.28 11.33 -46.44
C LEU A 31 -24.55 10.33 -45.53
N ASN A 32 -24.81 10.45 -44.24
CA ASN A 32 -24.62 9.39 -43.25
C ASN A 32 -25.37 8.13 -43.72
N VAL A 33 -24.65 7.10 -44.16
CA VAL A 33 -25.17 5.73 -44.18
C VAL A 33 -24.05 4.76 -43.81
N SER A 34 -24.42 3.83 -42.93
CA SER A 34 -23.68 2.66 -42.51
C SER A 34 -22.94 1.93 -43.64
N THR A 35 -21.67 1.61 -43.43
CA THR A 35 -20.98 0.48 -44.10
C THR A 35 -19.72 0.19 -43.29
N ILE A 36 -19.81 -0.61 -42.22
CA ILE A 36 -19.41 -2.02 -42.25
C ILE A 36 -18.93 -2.43 -43.65
N LEU A 37 -17.61 -2.46 -43.82
CA LEU A 37 -16.94 -3.09 -44.95
C LEU A 37 -17.19 -4.61 -44.87
N PHE A 38 -18.34 -5.05 -45.37
CA PHE A 38 -18.69 -6.46 -45.56
C PHE A 38 -18.58 -6.76 -47.05
N GLN A 39 -17.39 -7.10 -47.53
CA GLN A 39 -17.22 -7.63 -48.86
C GLN A 39 -17.62 -9.11 -48.83
N LEU A 40 -18.90 -9.37 -49.14
CA LEU A 40 -19.46 -10.69 -49.38
C LEU A 40 -18.93 -11.25 -50.70
N ILE A 41 -17.88 -12.06 -50.63
CA ILE A 41 -17.61 -13.05 -51.67
C ILE A 41 -18.44 -14.28 -51.31
N LEU A 42 -19.58 -14.44 -51.99
CA LEU A 42 -20.42 -15.63 -51.96
C LEU A 42 -19.75 -16.73 -52.79
N THR A 43 -18.89 -17.53 -52.16
CA THR A 43 -18.59 -18.89 -52.65
C THR A 43 -18.55 -19.83 -51.45
N ASN A 44 -19.51 -20.75 -51.41
CA ASN A 44 -19.50 -22.04 -50.74
C ASN A 44 -18.78 -22.14 -49.38
N GLY A 45 -19.58 -22.26 -48.33
CA GLY A 45 -19.27 -23.17 -47.22
C GLY A 45 -18.29 -22.65 -46.18
N ASN A 46 -18.84 -22.37 -45.00
CA ASN A 46 -18.14 -22.43 -43.71
C ASN A 46 -17.22 -21.25 -43.37
N PHE A 47 -17.82 -20.08 -43.13
CA PHE A 47 -17.18 -18.99 -42.39
C PHE A 47 -17.02 -19.36 -40.91
N LYS A 48 -15.95 -20.09 -40.57
CA LYS A 48 -15.47 -20.13 -39.18
C LYS A 48 -14.91 -18.75 -38.84
N LEU A 49 -15.68 -17.93 -38.13
CA LEU A 49 -15.17 -16.78 -37.40
C LEU A 49 -14.05 -17.27 -36.46
N GLN A 50 -12.79 -17.18 -36.91
CA GLN A 50 -11.64 -17.38 -36.03
C GLN A 50 -11.62 -16.19 -35.07
N ARG A 51 -12.25 -16.33 -33.89
CA ARG A 51 -11.96 -15.46 -32.76
C ARG A 51 -10.46 -15.50 -32.56
N THR A 52 -9.76 -14.40 -32.83
CA THR A 52 -8.41 -14.17 -32.34
C THR A 52 -8.50 -14.13 -30.81
N VAL A 53 -8.34 -15.29 -30.17
CA VAL A 53 -8.28 -15.38 -28.72
C VAL A 53 -6.98 -14.70 -28.32
N LYS A 54 -7.05 -13.39 -28.03
CA LYS A 54 -5.96 -12.63 -27.45
C LYS A 54 -5.53 -13.38 -26.20
N MET A 55 -4.29 -13.88 -26.17
CA MET A 55 -3.82 -14.78 -25.11
C MET A 55 -3.88 -14.03 -23.77
N VAL A 56 -4.92 -14.31 -22.98
CA VAL A 56 -5.13 -13.67 -21.69
C VAL A 56 -4.51 -14.50 -20.58
N ASN A 57 -4.10 -13.78 -19.55
CA ASN A 57 -3.62 -14.39 -18.34
C ASN A 57 -4.71 -15.21 -17.63
N THR A 58 -4.34 -16.37 -17.10
CA THR A 58 -5.26 -17.20 -16.31
C THR A 58 -5.72 -16.48 -15.04
N THR A 59 -6.93 -16.80 -14.56
CA THR A 59 -7.55 -16.14 -13.39
C THR A 59 -7.49 -16.98 -12.11
N GLY A 60 -6.62 -17.99 -12.08
CA GLY A 60 -6.50 -18.92 -10.96
C GLY A 60 -6.19 -18.25 -9.62
N ILE A 61 -6.73 -18.82 -8.54
CA ILE A 61 -6.65 -18.30 -7.17
C ILE A 61 -5.20 -18.07 -6.72
N ARG A 62 -4.29 -18.97 -7.13
CA ARG A 62 -2.86 -18.93 -6.78
C ARG A 62 -1.96 -18.53 -7.95
N ARG A 63 -2.49 -17.84 -8.97
CA ARG A 63 -1.65 -17.32 -10.06
C ARG A 63 -0.66 -16.29 -9.52
N GLY A 64 0.61 -16.43 -9.91
CA GLY A 64 1.67 -15.47 -9.59
C GLY A 64 2.16 -15.55 -8.14
N THR A 65 1.92 -16.65 -7.43
CA THR A 65 2.29 -16.80 -6.03
C THR A 65 3.54 -17.67 -5.81
N ARG A 66 4.34 -17.91 -6.86
CA ARG A 66 5.52 -18.81 -6.82
C ARG A 66 6.46 -18.45 -5.66
N TYR A 67 6.90 -17.19 -5.59
CA TYR A 67 7.78 -16.72 -4.51
C TYR A 67 7.02 -16.25 -3.27
N MET A 68 5.86 -15.60 -3.46
CA MET A 68 5.08 -15.02 -2.36
C MET A 68 4.58 -16.06 -1.36
N PHE A 69 4.24 -17.28 -1.80
CA PHE A 69 3.84 -18.39 -0.92
C PHE A 69 4.96 -19.40 -0.70
N SER A 70 6.17 -19.15 -1.21
CA SER A 70 7.31 -20.03 -0.96
C SER A 70 7.72 -19.97 0.51
N ARG A 71 8.34 -21.04 0.99
CA ARG A 71 9.00 -21.05 2.29
C ARG A 71 10.37 -20.39 2.16
N ASP A 72 10.74 -19.63 3.18
CA ASP A 72 12.08 -19.06 3.28
C ASP A 72 13.16 -20.15 3.19
N PHE A 73 14.36 -19.76 2.74
CA PHE A 73 15.50 -20.66 2.64
C PHE A 73 15.85 -21.31 3.98
N ARG A 74 16.14 -22.62 3.98
CA ARG A 74 16.41 -23.44 5.17
C ARG A 74 15.33 -23.39 6.27
N LYS A 75 14.11 -22.95 5.95
CA LYS A 75 12.95 -22.96 6.88
C LYS A 75 11.81 -23.85 6.36
N ARG A 76 12.12 -24.92 5.63
CA ARG A 76 11.15 -25.93 5.18
C ARG A 76 10.92 -26.95 6.31
N GLY A 77 9.79 -27.67 6.27
CA GLY A 77 9.45 -28.69 7.27
C GLY A 77 8.43 -28.21 8.31
N VAL A 78 8.54 -28.74 9.52
CA VAL A 78 7.57 -28.55 10.62
C VAL A 78 7.52 -27.09 11.09
N ILE A 79 6.31 -26.60 11.35
CA ILE A 79 6.10 -25.24 11.87
C ILE A 79 6.30 -25.26 13.38
N HIS A 80 7.02 -24.27 13.90
CA HIS A 80 7.25 -24.13 15.34
C HIS A 80 5.94 -24.00 16.13
N LEU A 81 5.91 -24.63 17.32
CA LEU A 81 4.72 -24.69 18.17
C LEU A 81 4.24 -23.30 18.63
N SER A 82 5.13 -22.32 18.74
CA SER A 82 4.77 -20.96 19.15
C SER A 82 3.83 -20.25 18.16
N THR A 83 3.64 -20.75 16.93
CA THR A 83 2.60 -20.22 16.03
C THR A 83 1.20 -20.64 16.49
N TYR A 84 1.05 -21.87 16.99
CA TYR A 84 -0.23 -22.41 17.43
C TYR A 84 -0.63 -21.96 18.84
N LEU A 85 0.36 -21.78 19.72
CA LEU A 85 0.14 -21.39 21.12
C LEU A 85 -0.16 -19.89 21.30
N LYS A 86 -0.12 -19.10 20.21
CA LYS A 86 -0.47 -17.67 20.26
C LYS A 86 -1.97 -17.52 20.49
N SER A 87 -2.29 -16.83 21.58
CA SER A 87 -3.66 -16.42 21.89
C SER A 87 -4.06 -15.23 21.03
N TYR A 88 -5.27 -15.29 20.47
CA TYR A 88 -5.87 -14.21 19.69
C TYR A 88 -7.22 -13.84 20.29
N LYS A 89 -7.46 -12.54 20.45
CA LYS A 89 -8.71 -11.99 20.98
C LYS A 89 -9.40 -11.13 19.92
N VAL A 90 -10.70 -10.93 20.10
CA VAL A 90 -11.48 -10.02 19.26
C VAL A 90 -10.96 -8.59 19.47
N GLY A 91 -10.72 -7.86 18.38
CA GLY A 91 -10.17 -6.52 18.41
C GLY A 91 -8.64 -6.42 18.27
N ASP A 92 -7.91 -7.54 18.37
CA ASP A 92 -6.46 -7.54 18.15
C ASP A 92 -6.12 -7.16 16.70
N ILE A 93 -4.98 -6.49 16.54
CA ILE A 93 -4.45 -6.10 15.23
C ILE A 93 -3.46 -7.17 14.77
N VAL A 94 -3.72 -7.73 13.60
CA VAL A 94 -2.94 -8.84 13.07
C VAL A 94 -2.48 -8.61 11.64
N ASP A 95 -1.28 -9.12 11.36
CA ASP A 95 -0.66 -9.12 10.05
C ASP A 95 -0.86 -10.48 9.38
N ILE A 96 -1.25 -10.45 8.11
CA ILE A 96 -1.49 -11.66 7.31
C ILE A 96 -0.23 -11.98 6.52
N LYS A 97 0.46 -13.07 6.89
CA LYS A 97 1.60 -13.61 6.15
C LYS A 97 1.36 -15.09 5.87
N VAL A 98 1.12 -15.39 4.59
CA VAL A 98 0.83 -16.75 4.14
C VAL A 98 2.01 -17.68 4.36
N ASN A 99 1.72 -18.88 4.83
CA ASN A 99 2.67 -19.96 4.99
C ASN A 99 2.35 -21.08 3.99
N GLY A 100 3.20 -21.27 2.98
CA GLY A 100 2.96 -22.27 1.92
C GLY A 100 2.89 -23.72 2.38
N ALA A 101 3.40 -24.05 3.57
CA ALA A 101 3.37 -25.41 4.11
C ALA A 101 1.96 -25.88 4.51
N VAL A 102 1.05 -24.94 4.84
CA VAL A 102 -0.33 -25.23 5.22
C VAL A 102 -1.26 -24.70 4.16
N HIS A 103 -2.04 -25.57 3.53
CA HIS A 103 -2.95 -25.20 2.44
C HIS A 103 -4.35 -24.82 2.92
N LYS A 104 -4.79 -25.34 4.07
CA LYS A 104 -6.14 -25.08 4.60
C LYS A 104 -6.21 -23.66 5.18
N GLY A 105 -7.34 -22.98 5.01
CA GLY A 105 -7.55 -21.63 5.52
C GLY A 105 -6.56 -20.58 4.99
N MET A 106 -5.92 -20.87 3.85
CA MET A 106 -4.99 -19.98 3.18
C MET A 106 -5.73 -18.77 2.60
N PRO A 107 -5.30 -17.54 2.90
CA PRO A 107 -5.94 -16.36 2.37
C PRO A 107 -5.56 -16.12 0.90
N TYR A 108 -6.40 -15.38 0.18
CA TYR A 108 -6.12 -14.98 -1.19
C TYR A 108 -4.92 -14.03 -1.28
N LYS A 109 -4.19 -14.08 -2.41
CA LYS A 109 -2.93 -13.33 -2.62
C LYS A 109 -3.01 -11.83 -2.32
N VAL A 110 -4.16 -11.20 -2.58
CA VAL A 110 -4.34 -9.76 -2.34
C VAL A 110 -4.24 -9.38 -0.86
N TYR A 111 -4.47 -10.34 0.03
CA TYR A 111 -4.42 -10.11 1.48
C TYR A 111 -3.05 -10.44 2.08
N HIS A 112 -2.10 -10.94 1.29
CA HIS A 112 -0.74 -11.14 1.76
C HIS A 112 -0.09 -9.79 2.10
N GLY A 113 0.50 -9.68 3.29
CA GLY A 113 1.11 -8.44 3.78
C GLY A 113 0.09 -7.37 4.19
N LYS A 114 -1.20 -7.70 4.28
CA LYS A 114 -2.22 -6.78 4.80
C LYS A 114 -2.40 -6.97 6.29
N THR A 115 -2.70 -5.87 6.96
CA THR A 115 -3.04 -5.83 8.39
C THR A 115 -4.55 -5.67 8.54
N GLY A 116 -5.12 -6.31 9.53
CA GLY A 116 -6.55 -6.24 9.83
C GLY A 116 -6.85 -6.37 11.30
N ARG A 117 -8.13 -6.29 11.65
CA ARG A 117 -8.63 -6.49 13.01
C ARG A 117 -9.43 -7.78 13.11
N ILE A 118 -9.25 -8.50 14.21
CA ILE A 118 -10.01 -9.72 14.46
C ILE A 118 -11.46 -9.36 14.82
N PHE A 119 -12.42 -9.99 14.16
CA PHE A 119 -13.85 -9.89 14.51
C PHE A 119 -14.41 -11.17 15.13
N ASN A 120 -13.85 -12.33 14.80
CA ASN A 120 -14.31 -13.63 15.29
C ASN A 120 -13.13 -14.56 15.55
N VAL A 121 -13.27 -15.45 16.53
CA VAL A 121 -12.28 -16.46 16.87
C VAL A 121 -12.97 -17.82 16.88
N THR A 122 -12.36 -18.80 16.22
CA THR A 122 -12.85 -20.18 16.13
C THR A 122 -11.75 -21.15 16.57
N LYS A 123 -12.06 -22.45 16.70
CA LYS A 123 -11.14 -23.48 17.22
C LYS A 123 -9.74 -23.48 16.59
N ARG A 124 -9.64 -23.23 15.26
CA ARG A 124 -8.36 -23.30 14.51
C ARG A 124 -8.08 -22.07 13.65
N ALA A 125 -9.04 -21.14 13.60
CA ALA A 125 -9.01 -20.02 12.66
C ALA A 125 -9.57 -18.75 13.30
N VAL A 126 -9.24 -17.64 12.65
CA VAL A 126 -9.57 -16.30 13.08
C VAL A 126 -10.24 -15.59 11.91
N GLY A 127 -11.34 -14.92 12.20
CA GLY A 127 -12.01 -14.00 11.29
C GLY A 127 -11.35 -12.63 11.37
N VAL A 128 -10.79 -12.14 10.26
CA VAL A 128 -10.13 -10.84 10.16
C VAL A 128 -10.89 -9.92 9.21
N VAL A 129 -11.09 -8.68 9.63
CA VAL A 129 -11.58 -7.58 8.77
C VAL A 129 -10.37 -6.88 8.16
N VAL A 130 -10.28 -6.91 6.83
CA VAL A 130 -9.20 -6.27 6.07
C VAL A 130 -9.78 -5.30 5.07
N ASN A 131 -9.18 -4.12 4.97
CA ASN A 131 -9.55 -3.13 3.97
C ASN A 131 -8.94 -3.52 2.62
N LYS A 132 -9.80 -3.71 1.61
CA LYS A 132 -9.41 -3.98 0.23
C LYS A 132 -9.88 -2.86 -0.67
N GLN A 133 -8.96 -2.26 -1.40
CA GLN A 133 -9.32 -1.35 -2.49
C GLN A 133 -9.87 -2.15 -3.67
N VAL A 134 -11.07 -1.78 -4.13
CA VAL A 134 -11.71 -2.32 -5.32
C VAL A 134 -12.01 -1.14 -6.23
N LYS A 135 -11.18 -0.97 -7.27
CA LYS A 135 -11.22 0.21 -8.15
C LYS A 135 -11.07 1.50 -7.30
N GLY A 136 -12.05 2.41 -7.35
CA GLY A 136 -12.01 3.69 -6.64
C GLY A 136 -12.46 3.66 -5.16
N LYS A 137 -12.92 2.51 -4.63
CA LYS A 137 -13.46 2.44 -3.26
C LYS A 137 -12.73 1.45 -2.36
N ILE A 138 -12.60 1.79 -1.09
CA ILE A 138 -12.05 0.91 -0.06
C ILE A 138 -13.20 0.19 0.63
N LEU A 139 -13.21 -1.14 0.53
CA LEU A 139 -14.25 -1.98 1.12
C LEU A 139 -13.67 -2.80 2.27
N PRO A 140 -14.31 -2.82 3.45
CA PRO A 140 -13.97 -3.77 4.49
C PRO A 140 -14.42 -5.16 4.07
N LYS A 141 -13.49 -6.12 4.07
CA LYS A 141 -13.75 -7.52 3.73
C LYS A 141 -13.49 -8.39 4.95
N ARG A 142 -14.45 -9.26 5.27
CA ARG A 142 -14.32 -10.29 6.32
C ARG A 142 -13.75 -11.56 5.70
N ILE A 143 -12.71 -12.12 6.31
CA ILE A 143 -11.98 -13.28 5.80
C ILE A 143 -11.73 -14.23 6.97
N ASN A 144 -11.92 -15.53 6.76
CA ASN A 144 -11.56 -16.56 7.72
C ASN A 144 -10.19 -17.13 7.37
N ILE A 145 -9.24 -17.01 8.27
CA ILE A 145 -7.82 -17.36 8.05
C ILE A 145 -7.37 -18.22 9.21
N ARG A 146 -6.58 -19.27 8.96
CA ARG A 146 -6.01 -20.05 10.05
C ARG A 146 -4.82 -19.37 10.73
N VAL A 147 -4.54 -19.79 11.96
CA VAL A 147 -3.49 -19.22 12.82
C VAL A 147 -2.08 -19.29 12.22
N GLU A 148 -1.79 -20.25 11.34
CA GLU A 148 -0.48 -20.41 10.70
C GLU A 148 -0.13 -19.29 9.71
N HIS A 149 -1.15 -18.54 9.27
CA HIS A 149 -1.01 -17.44 8.31
C HIS A 149 -1.12 -16.06 8.97
N ILE A 150 -1.24 -16.02 10.29
CA ILE A 150 -1.49 -14.81 11.06
C ILE A 150 -0.33 -14.57 12.03
N LYS A 151 0.01 -13.30 12.24
CA LYS A 151 0.92 -12.85 13.29
C LYS A 151 0.36 -11.61 13.98
N HIS A 152 0.62 -11.46 15.27
CA HIS A 152 0.35 -10.22 15.98
C HIS A 152 1.20 -9.07 15.43
N SER A 153 0.60 -7.89 15.29
CA SER A 153 1.29 -6.73 14.74
C SER A 153 2.00 -5.93 15.84
N LYS A 154 3.32 -5.80 15.72
CA LYS A 154 4.17 -5.07 16.68
C LYS A 154 3.86 -3.57 16.77
N CYS A 155 3.18 -3.02 15.76
CA CYS A 155 2.81 -1.60 15.76
C CYS A 155 1.85 -1.24 16.90
N ARG A 156 1.00 -2.19 17.32
CA ARG A 156 0.07 -1.99 18.44
C ARG A 156 0.80 -2.08 19.78
N ASP A 157 1.74 -3.01 19.92
CA ASP A 157 2.53 -3.18 21.14
C ASP A 157 3.32 -1.93 21.49
N ASP A 158 3.99 -1.32 20.50
CA ASP A 158 4.74 -0.08 20.68
C ASP A 158 3.82 1.08 21.12
N PHE A 159 2.64 1.19 20.51
CA PHE A 159 1.65 2.18 20.89
C PHE A 159 1.18 1.98 22.34
N LEU A 160 0.85 0.75 22.73
CA LEU A 160 0.38 0.43 24.09
C LEU A 160 1.46 0.70 25.13
N ARG A 161 2.71 0.32 24.86
CA ARG A 161 3.86 0.65 25.71
C ARG A 161 3.98 2.15 25.92
N ARG A 162 3.90 2.95 24.85
CA ARG A 162 3.95 4.41 24.94
C ARG A 162 2.78 5.01 25.72
N VAL A 163 1.57 4.45 25.58
CA VAL A 163 0.40 4.90 26.38
C VAL A 163 0.70 4.71 27.86
N LYS A 164 1.20 3.54 28.26
CA LYS A 164 1.57 3.24 29.65
C LYS A 164 2.67 4.17 30.17
N GLU A 165 3.74 4.38 29.40
CA GLU A 165 4.82 5.31 29.77
C GLU A 165 4.33 6.75 29.92
N ASN A 166 3.43 7.20 29.05
CA ASN A 166 2.86 8.54 29.13
C ASN A 166 1.94 8.70 30.34
N GLU A 167 1.15 7.69 30.68
CA GLU A 167 0.32 7.70 31.90
C GLU A 167 1.17 7.74 33.16
N GLN A 168 2.25 6.96 33.20
CA GLN A 168 3.21 6.98 34.30
C GLN A 168 3.85 8.37 34.47
N LYS A 169 4.38 8.98 33.40
CA LYS A 169 4.95 10.33 33.45
C LYS A 169 3.97 11.39 33.93
N LYS A 170 2.69 11.28 33.53
CA LYS A 170 1.64 12.19 34.00
C LYS A 170 1.36 12.02 35.49
N LYS A 171 1.37 10.79 35.98
CA LYS A 171 1.18 10.49 37.39
C LYS A 171 2.33 11.03 38.23
N GLU A 172 3.58 10.76 37.82
CA GLU A 172 4.80 11.24 38.49
C GLU A 172 4.85 12.78 38.53
N ALA A 173 4.47 13.46 37.44
CA ALA A 173 4.40 14.91 37.41
C ALA A 173 3.34 15.47 38.37
N LYS A 174 2.16 14.82 38.43
CA LYS A 174 1.11 15.21 39.36
C LYS A 174 1.53 15.04 40.82
N GLU A 175 2.26 13.96 41.14
CA GLU A 175 2.75 13.67 42.50
C GLU A 175 3.89 14.59 42.93
N SER A 176 4.82 14.89 42.02
CA SER A 176 5.95 15.81 42.28
C SER A 176 5.54 17.28 42.34
N GLY A 177 4.26 17.62 42.09
CA GLY A 177 3.80 18.99 41.94
C GLY A 177 4.35 19.69 40.68
N GLY A 178 5.02 18.93 39.81
CA GLY A 178 5.49 19.41 38.52
C GLY A 178 4.32 19.73 37.60
N GLY A 179 4.40 20.86 36.90
CA GLY A 179 3.40 21.25 35.92
C GLY A 179 3.17 20.21 34.81
N LYS A 180 2.29 20.54 33.87
CA LYS A 180 1.87 19.62 32.80
C LYS A 180 3.04 19.17 31.91
N VAL A 181 3.31 17.86 31.90
CA VAL A 181 4.32 17.23 31.02
C VAL A 181 3.84 17.16 29.57
N ASP A 182 4.71 17.53 28.63
CA ASP A 182 4.48 17.35 27.19
C ASP A 182 4.74 15.90 26.77
N CYS A 183 3.66 15.12 26.60
CA CYS A 183 3.73 13.73 26.15
C CYS A 183 3.63 13.55 24.63
N LYS A 184 3.61 14.65 23.84
CA LYS A 184 3.51 14.57 22.39
C LYS A 184 4.87 14.23 21.78
N ARG A 185 4.85 13.49 20.67
CA ARG A 185 6.05 13.24 19.87
C ARG A 185 6.39 14.48 19.05
N LYS A 186 7.67 14.83 18.99
CA LYS A 186 8.19 15.89 18.12
C LYS A 186 9.02 15.26 16.99
N PRO A 187 9.04 15.84 15.79
CA PRO A 187 9.96 15.43 14.74
C PRO A 187 11.41 15.70 15.19
N ALA A 188 12.38 15.14 14.45
CA ALA A 188 13.78 15.44 14.67
C ALA A 188 14.00 16.96 14.52
N VAL A 189 14.47 17.60 15.59
CA VAL A 189 14.85 19.01 15.60
C VAL A 189 16.28 19.17 15.06
N PRO A 190 16.66 20.35 14.56
CA PRO A 190 18.05 20.65 14.24
C PRO A 190 18.96 20.31 15.43
N ARG A 191 20.16 19.80 15.14
CA ARG A 191 21.15 19.50 16.19
C ARG A 191 21.45 20.78 16.96
N THR A 192 21.47 20.68 18.28
CA THR A 192 21.87 21.79 19.13
C THR A 192 23.33 22.13 18.89
N ALA A 193 23.68 23.41 19.01
CA ALA A 193 25.07 23.84 19.01
C ALA A 193 25.81 23.09 20.13
N HIS A 194 26.97 22.52 19.80
CA HIS A 194 27.83 21.85 20.77
C HIS A 194 29.28 22.12 20.41
N PHE A 195 30.14 22.14 21.42
CA PHE A 195 31.57 22.33 21.24
C PHE A 195 32.25 20.97 21.02
N VAL A 196 33.02 20.86 19.93
CA VAL A 196 33.87 19.69 19.68
C VAL A 196 35.26 19.98 20.28
N ARG A 197 35.73 19.09 21.16
CA ARG A 197 37.04 19.23 21.83
C ARG A 197 38.14 18.50 21.06
N THR A 198 39.25 19.18 20.78
CA THR A 198 40.39 18.66 19.99
C THR A 198 41.47 17.96 20.84
N LYS A 199 41.39 18.00 22.18
CA LYS A 199 42.48 17.55 23.08
C LYS A 199 42.93 16.08 22.90
N ARG A 200 42.02 15.20 22.45
CA ARG A 200 42.31 13.76 22.20
C ARG A 200 41.87 13.31 20.80
N ASN A 201 41.51 14.26 19.95
CA ASN A 201 41.00 14.01 18.61
C ASN A 201 41.58 15.06 17.67
N THR A 202 42.79 14.79 17.17
CA THR A 202 43.47 15.64 16.21
C THR A 202 42.79 15.50 14.85
N PRO A 203 42.47 16.61 14.15
CA PRO A 203 41.86 16.52 12.82
C PRO A 203 42.83 15.86 11.84
N GLU A 204 42.38 14.80 11.19
CA GLU A 204 43.13 14.13 10.13
C GLU A 204 42.83 14.80 8.79
N THR A 205 43.88 15.23 8.09
CA THR A 205 43.77 15.72 6.71
C THR A 205 43.64 14.52 5.79
N LEU A 206 42.55 14.44 5.03
CA LEU A 206 42.32 13.38 4.05
C LEU A 206 42.64 13.90 2.65
N GLU A 207 43.34 13.08 1.86
CA GLU A 207 43.66 13.37 0.46
C GLU A 207 42.84 12.46 -0.47
N PRO A 208 42.47 12.94 -1.68
CA PRO A 208 41.78 12.10 -2.65
C PRO A 208 42.69 10.95 -3.11
N ILE A 209 42.15 9.73 -3.09
CA ILE A 209 42.86 8.52 -3.53
C ILE A 209 43.07 8.61 -5.06
N PRO A 210 44.27 8.26 -5.57
CA PRO A 210 44.51 8.20 -7.01
C PRO A 210 43.64 7.14 -7.70
N TYR A 211 43.39 7.33 -8.99
CA TYR A 211 42.69 6.34 -9.79
C TYR A 211 43.54 5.08 -9.94
N GLU A 212 42.97 3.94 -9.55
CA GLU A 212 43.55 2.61 -9.76
C GLU A 212 42.55 1.71 -10.48
N PHE A 213 43.05 0.96 -11.47
CA PHE A 213 42.25 -0.03 -12.17
C PHE A 213 42.33 -1.37 -11.43
N VAL A 214 41.27 -1.71 -10.68
CA VAL A 214 41.14 -2.99 -9.98
C VAL A 214 40.34 -3.95 -10.86
N VAL A 215 40.95 -5.07 -11.27
CA VAL A 215 40.35 -6.15 -12.08
C VAL A 215 39.60 -7.14 -11.19
#